data_AF-A0A2V5VY59-F1
#
_entry.id   AF-A0A2V5VY59-F1
#
_cell.length_a   1.000
_cell.length_b   1.000
_cell.length_c   1.000
_cell.angle_alpha   90.00
_cell.angle_beta   90.00
_cell.angle_gamma   90.00
#
_symmetry.space_group_name_H-M   'P 1'
#
loop_
_entity.id
_entity.type
_entity.pdbx_description
1 polymer ?
#
loop_
_entity_poly.entity_id
_entity_poly.type
_entity_poly.pdbx_seq_one_letter_code
_entity_poly.pdbx_strand_id
1 'polypeptide(L)'
;MFTIRAWDKTRDGLNAKAGAIKNAINSMNAGQYFESNLPSTSKNLFFQTWPGWAWGRYEHRKLYAEHRFLADMLPVTSTFTGHLASAEAIYDGPHDNLVGIETFSGSTDNKTPQHAVLLGMSGAGKSLTVCDLLTQTEGYFGYTVIIEEGLSYGIYTATVEEGARPIIIHPDGDLTINYLDTKGLPLTSDHLSAATALVARMIGTSAQEDKQMLRQAQIAKYINLLYEDAFQDWSKKRHNQLLDIARHALALQRFRSQRMPPGATTLETFADFRDQAGPGPIQSTTQAGLSPWATEYLAQFSEAEVLRFLKDPKTSKEVRNLAFAYFTPEEFPTHRMLQELMMLDPMGAERDQIMEIATLLLPWCRDGNYGSLFDGTSNLSLTGRIAHFELGYIPES
;
A
#
# COMPACT_ATOMS: atom_id res chain seq x y z
N MET A 1 -22.57 13.50 43.20
CA MET A 1 -23.85 12.78 43.27
C MET A 1 -24.18 12.33 41.85
N PHE A 2 -24.05 11.04 41.55
CA PHE A 2 -24.50 10.49 40.28
C PHE A 2 -25.98 10.15 40.36
N THR A 3 -26.76 10.60 39.38
CA THR A 3 -28.18 10.27 39.28
C THR A 3 -28.37 9.42 38.04
N ILE A 4 -28.74 8.18 38.24
CA ILE A 4 -29.08 7.27 37.15
C ILE A 4 -30.58 7.42 36.90
N ARG A 5 -30.93 7.79 35.66
CA ARG A 5 -32.34 7.88 35.25
C ARG A 5 -32.72 6.60 34.52
N ALA A 6 -33.73 5.92 35.02
CA ALA A 6 -34.42 4.88 34.28
C ALA A 6 -35.72 5.47 33.70
N TRP A 7 -36.03 5.12 32.46
CA TRP A 7 -37.31 5.46 31.83
C TRP A 7 -37.83 4.25 31.07
N ASP A 8 -39.15 4.12 31.08
CA ASP A 8 -39.88 3.15 30.27
C ASP A 8 -41.28 3.69 30.00
N LYS A 9 -41.89 3.21 28.91
CA LYS A 9 -43.28 3.55 28.55
C LYS A 9 -44.29 2.84 29.45
N THR A 10 -43.85 1.78 30.14
CA THR A 10 -44.66 0.93 31.00
C THR A 10 -44.10 0.88 32.42
N ARG A 11 -44.97 0.66 33.41
CA ARG A 11 -44.54 0.52 34.81
C ARG A 11 -43.64 -0.69 35.01
N ASP A 12 -43.97 -1.81 34.38
CA ASP A 12 -43.22 -3.06 34.55
C ASP A 12 -41.84 -3.00 33.89
N GLY A 13 -41.75 -2.39 32.70
CA GLY A 13 -40.46 -2.13 32.06
C GLY A 13 -39.57 -1.19 32.87
N LEU A 14 -40.17 -0.18 33.52
CA LEU A 14 -39.42 0.72 34.41
C LEU A 14 -38.88 -0.03 35.63
N ASN A 15 -39.70 -0.88 36.25
CA ASN A 15 -39.29 -1.70 37.39
C ASN A 15 -38.18 -2.69 37.01
N ALA A 16 -38.28 -3.34 35.84
CA ALA A 16 -37.26 -4.27 35.37
C ALA A 16 -35.92 -3.57 35.13
N LYS A 17 -35.92 -2.42 34.44
CA LYS A 17 -34.72 -1.60 34.21
C LYS A 17 -34.11 -1.08 35.52
N ALA A 18 -34.94 -0.56 36.41
CA ALA A 18 -34.50 -0.12 37.73
C ALA A 18 -33.89 -1.28 38.53
N GLY A 19 -34.49 -2.48 38.46
CA GLY A 19 -33.97 -3.70 39.09
C GLY A 19 -32.60 -4.10 38.54
N ALA A 20 -32.42 -4.10 37.22
CA ALA A 20 -31.14 -4.40 36.58
C ALA A 20 -30.02 -3.44 37.03
N ILE A 21 -30.32 -2.13 37.08
CA ILE A 21 -29.37 -1.11 37.56
C ILE A 21 -29.00 -1.34 39.03
N LYS A 22 -29.99 -1.64 39.90
CA LYS A 22 -29.73 -1.93 41.33
C LYS A 22 -28.85 -3.15 41.50
N ASN A 23 -29.10 -4.21 40.73
CA ASN A 23 -28.30 -5.43 40.77
C ASN A 23 -26.86 -5.17 40.30
N ALA A 24 -26.68 -4.35 39.25
CA ALA A 24 -25.36 -3.93 38.81
C ALA A 24 -24.62 -3.14 39.90
N ILE A 25 -25.28 -2.19 40.58
CA ILE A 25 -24.65 -1.44 41.68
C ILE A 25 -24.29 -2.36 42.86
N ASN A 26 -25.15 -3.31 43.21
CA ASN A 26 -24.85 -4.30 44.26
C ASN A 26 -23.67 -5.21 43.89
N SER A 27 -23.43 -5.46 42.60
CA SER A 27 -22.28 -6.24 42.12
C SER A 27 -20.96 -5.46 42.16
N MET A 28 -21.02 -4.12 42.25
CA MET A 28 -19.86 -3.27 42.50
C MET A 28 -19.53 -3.38 43.99
N ASN A 29 -18.35 -3.91 44.31
CA ASN A 29 -17.95 -4.16 45.69
C ASN A 29 -17.96 -2.83 46.49
N ALA A 30 -18.86 -2.71 47.47
CA ALA A 30 -19.19 -1.48 48.23
C ALA A 30 -20.05 -0.41 47.51
N GLY A 31 -20.61 -0.70 46.35
CA GLY A 31 -21.58 0.17 45.67
C GLY A 31 -22.86 0.36 46.50
N GLN A 32 -23.24 1.61 46.76
CA GLN A 32 -24.48 1.95 47.43
C GLN A 32 -25.38 2.75 46.49
N TYR A 33 -26.67 2.42 46.48
CA TYR A 33 -27.67 3.22 45.78
C TYR A 33 -28.74 3.71 46.74
N PHE A 34 -29.37 4.81 46.35
CA PHE A 34 -30.58 5.30 46.99
C PHE A 34 -31.67 5.40 45.94
N GLU A 35 -32.77 4.68 46.17
CA GLU A 35 -33.96 4.79 45.34
C GLU A 35 -34.92 5.84 45.94
N SER A 36 -35.34 6.79 45.11
CA SER A 36 -36.32 7.79 45.51
C SER A 36 -37.74 7.25 45.33
N ASN A 37 -38.40 6.93 46.45
CA ASN A 37 -39.76 6.39 46.47
C ASN A 37 -40.86 7.47 46.58
N LEU A 38 -40.47 8.73 46.80
CA LEU A 38 -41.40 9.85 46.91
C LEU A 38 -41.41 10.68 45.63
N PRO A 39 -42.58 10.92 45.00
CA PRO A 39 -42.67 11.69 43.75
C PRO A 39 -42.05 13.09 43.84
N SER A 40 -42.20 13.77 44.98
CA SER A 40 -41.63 15.10 45.22
C SER A 40 -40.10 15.09 45.24
N THR A 41 -39.50 14.09 45.89
CA THR A 41 -38.04 13.89 45.92
C THR A 41 -37.52 13.52 44.54
N SER A 42 -38.18 12.60 43.83
CA SER A 42 -37.77 12.19 42.48
C SER A 42 -37.80 13.36 41.49
N LYS A 43 -38.81 14.23 41.58
CA LYS A 43 -38.92 15.45 40.78
C LYS A 43 -37.76 16.42 41.05
N ASN A 44 -37.40 16.65 42.30
CA ASN A 44 -36.28 17.52 42.66
C ASN A 44 -34.93 16.98 42.17
N LEU A 45 -34.67 15.68 42.36
CA LEU A 45 -33.46 15.02 41.87
C LEU A 45 -33.37 15.03 40.34
N PHE A 46 -34.50 14.90 39.65
CA PHE A 46 -34.57 14.99 38.19
C PHE A 46 -34.19 16.39 37.67
N PHE A 47 -34.70 17.46 38.28
CA PHE A 47 -34.33 18.82 37.87
C PHE A 47 -32.89 19.20 38.23
N GLN A 48 -32.35 18.67 39.32
CA GLN A 48 -30.92 18.86 39.66
C GLN A 48 -29.96 18.30 38.61
N THR A 49 -30.44 17.39 37.76
CA THR A 49 -29.65 16.75 36.72
C THR A 49 -29.90 17.35 35.33
N TRP A 50 -30.58 18.49 35.24
CA TRP A 50 -30.72 19.25 33.99
C TRP A 50 -29.47 20.11 33.74
N PRO A 51 -28.97 20.17 32.49
CA PRO A 51 -27.95 21.13 32.11
C PRO A 51 -28.40 22.56 32.43
N GLY A 52 -27.56 23.33 33.14
CA GLY A 52 -27.87 24.72 33.54
C GLY A 52 -28.39 24.90 34.98
N TRP A 53 -28.73 23.82 35.70
CA TRP A 53 -29.08 23.89 37.13
C TRP A 53 -27.82 23.84 38.02
N ALA A 54 -26.93 24.82 37.87
CA ALA A 54 -25.60 24.81 38.49
C ALA A 54 -25.58 25.08 40.02
N TRP A 55 -26.70 25.48 40.62
CA TRP A 55 -26.77 25.93 42.02
C TRP A 55 -27.84 25.24 42.86
N GLY A 56 -28.16 23.98 42.56
CA GLY A 56 -29.09 23.20 43.36
C GLY A 56 -28.60 23.02 44.80
N ARG A 57 -29.29 23.64 45.77
CA ARG A 57 -28.93 23.61 47.21
C ARG A 57 -29.40 22.35 47.96
N TYR A 58 -29.95 21.35 47.25
CA TYR A 58 -30.44 20.13 47.89
C TYR A 58 -29.27 19.18 48.13
N GLU A 59 -28.80 19.13 49.39
CA GLU A 59 -27.58 18.42 49.79
C GLU A 59 -27.83 17.12 50.58
N HIS A 60 -29.11 16.81 50.85
CA HIS A 60 -29.52 15.77 51.79
C HIS A 60 -29.11 14.33 51.40
N ARG A 61 -28.59 14.15 50.18
CA ARG A 61 -28.16 12.85 49.62
C ARG A 61 -26.73 12.87 49.07
N LYS A 62 -25.90 13.82 49.52
CA LYS A 62 -24.46 13.80 49.21
C LYS A 62 -23.82 12.60 49.93
N LEU A 63 -23.24 11.70 49.16
CA LEU A 63 -22.34 10.66 49.67
C LEU A 63 -20.91 11.14 49.43
N TYR A 64 -20.06 11.02 50.46
CA TYR A 64 -18.64 11.22 50.30
C TYR A 64 -18.07 10.11 49.42
N ALA A 65 -17.22 10.47 48.47
CA ALA A 65 -16.53 9.52 47.63
C ALA A 65 -15.12 10.00 47.29
N GLU A 66 -14.13 9.12 47.40
CA GLU A 66 -12.77 9.39 46.99
C GLU A 66 -12.63 9.15 45.48
N HIS A 67 -11.72 9.89 44.84
CA HIS A 67 -11.51 9.83 43.39
C HIS A 67 -11.35 8.41 42.83
N ARG A 68 -10.73 7.51 43.62
CA ARG A 68 -10.39 6.16 43.19
C ARG A 68 -11.62 5.27 42.94
N PHE A 69 -12.59 5.27 43.85
CA PHE A 69 -13.82 4.49 43.67
C PHE A 69 -14.95 5.30 43.02
N LEU A 70 -14.81 6.63 42.97
CA LEU A 70 -15.72 7.49 42.21
C LEU A 70 -15.62 7.23 40.70
N ALA A 71 -14.41 6.96 40.20
CA ALA A 71 -14.17 6.64 38.80
C ALA A 71 -14.86 5.33 38.37
N ASP A 72 -14.82 4.30 39.23
CA ASP A 72 -15.47 3.00 38.99
C ASP A 72 -17.01 3.09 38.95
N MET A 73 -17.58 4.15 39.53
CA MET A 73 -19.02 4.40 39.54
C MET A 73 -19.52 5.24 38.35
N LEU A 74 -18.63 5.67 37.43
CA LEU A 74 -19.00 6.41 36.24
C LEU A 74 -19.61 5.45 35.19
N PRO A 75 -20.88 5.60 34.79
CA PRO A 75 -21.46 4.77 33.74
C PRO A 75 -20.97 5.26 32.37
N VAL A 76 -19.72 4.97 32.03
CA VAL A 76 -19.23 5.06 30.65
C VAL A 76 -19.54 3.71 29.99
N THR A 77 -20.80 3.49 29.64
CA THR A 77 -21.23 2.28 28.93
C THR A 77 -21.69 2.65 27.52
N SER A 78 -20.73 2.93 26.65
CA SER A 78 -20.95 2.72 25.21
C SER A 78 -20.33 1.38 24.87
N THR A 79 -21.17 0.38 24.56
CA THR A 79 -20.69 -0.86 23.96
C THR A 79 -19.99 -0.50 22.65
N PHE A 80 -18.69 -0.75 22.57
CA PHE A 80 -17.92 -0.42 21.38
C PHE A 80 -18.35 -1.32 20.22
N THR A 81 -18.87 -0.73 19.15
CA THR A 81 -19.31 -1.43 17.93
C THR A 81 -18.36 -1.21 16.75
N GLY A 82 -17.28 -0.45 16.93
CA GLY A 82 -16.41 -0.05 15.82
C GLY A 82 -17.17 0.61 14.67
N HIS A 83 -16.81 0.26 13.44
CA HIS A 83 -17.38 0.78 12.20
C HIS A 83 -18.53 -0.10 11.67
N LEU A 84 -19.44 -0.54 12.54
CA LEU A 84 -20.45 -1.56 12.21
C LEU A 84 -21.32 -1.23 10.98
N ALA A 85 -21.61 0.04 10.71
CA ALA A 85 -22.45 0.44 9.57
C ALA A 85 -21.74 0.32 8.21
N SER A 86 -20.41 0.42 8.19
CA SER A 86 -19.55 0.36 7.00
C SER A 86 -18.56 -0.80 7.08
N ALA A 87 -18.88 -1.83 7.87
CA ALA A 87 -17.96 -2.91 8.17
C ALA A 87 -17.63 -3.73 6.91
N GLU A 88 -16.33 -3.87 6.65
CA GLU A 88 -15.78 -4.79 5.65
C GLU A 88 -15.49 -6.16 6.28
N ALA A 89 -15.24 -6.20 7.59
CA ALA A 89 -15.16 -7.41 8.40
C ALA A 89 -15.89 -7.23 9.74
N ILE A 90 -16.44 -8.32 10.28
CA ILE A 90 -17.23 -8.32 11.51
C ILE A 90 -16.67 -9.34 12.50
N TYR A 91 -16.60 -8.93 13.76
CA TYR A 91 -16.09 -9.76 14.87
C TYR A 91 -17.01 -9.67 16.10
N ASP A 92 -16.93 -10.67 16.96
CA ASP A 92 -17.61 -10.68 18.25
C ASP A 92 -16.90 -9.76 19.26
N GLY A 93 -17.69 -8.91 19.91
CA GLY A 93 -17.27 -8.02 20.99
C GLY A 93 -17.48 -8.65 22.37
N PRO A 94 -16.87 -8.06 23.42
CA PRO A 94 -16.85 -8.62 24.78
C PRO A 94 -18.22 -8.68 25.48
N HIS A 95 -19.28 -8.12 24.88
CA HIS A 95 -20.64 -8.09 25.42
C HIS A 95 -21.66 -8.70 24.46
N ASP A 96 -21.27 -9.75 23.72
CA ASP A 96 -22.09 -10.40 22.68
C ASP A 96 -22.62 -9.40 21.62
N ASN A 97 -21.85 -8.34 21.40
CA ASN A 97 -22.15 -7.31 20.42
C ASN A 97 -21.27 -7.50 19.19
N LEU A 98 -21.72 -7.02 18.04
CA LEU A 98 -20.87 -7.01 16.85
C LEU A 98 -19.92 -5.81 16.88
N VAL A 99 -18.70 -6.04 16.42
CA VAL A 99 -17.68 -5.02 16.18
C VAL A 99 -17.34 -5.02 14.69
N GLY A 100 -17.58 -3.90 14.02
CA GLY A 100 -17.22 -3.72 12.61
C GLY A 100 -15.81 -3.16 12.44
N ILE A 101 -15.09 -3.68 11.45
CA ILE A 101 -13.79 -3.20 11.00
C ILE A 101 -13.92 -2.65 9.57
N GLU A 102 -13.28 -1.52 9.32
CA GLU A 102 -13.13 -0.91 7.99
C GLU A 102 -11.63 -0.65 7.77
N THR A 103 -11.12 -1.03 6.60
CA THR A 103 -9.70 -0.85 6.23
C THR A 103 -9.39 0.55 5.71
N PHE A 104 -10.42 1.34 5.39
CA PHE A 104 -10.32 2.76 5.05
C PHE A 104 -11.33 3.59 5.84
N SER A 105 -10.89 4.59 6.60
CA SER A 105 -11.81 5.44 7.38
C SER A 105 -11.66 6.92 7.02
N GLY A 106 -12.72 7.70 7.16
CA GLY A 106 -12.71 9.13 6.85
C GLY A 106 -14.05 9.61 6.28
N SER A 107 -14.07 10.84 5.75
CA SER A 107 -15.24 11.36 5.02
C SER A 107 -15.30 10.78 3.61
N THR A 108 -16.48 10.84 2.97
CA THR A 108 -16.74 10.27 1.63
C THR A 108 -15.67 10.65 0.59
N ASP A 109 -15.20 11.90 0.60
CA ASP A 109 -14.21 12.41 -0.36
C ASP A 109 -12.75 12.33 0.13
N ASN A 110 -12.52 11.81 1.34
CA ASN A 110 -11.19 11.78 1.96
C ASN A 110 -11.06 10.60 2.94
N LYS A 111 -11.11 9.39 2.40
CA LYS A 111 -10.83 8.16 3.15
C LYS A 111 -9.31 7.93 3.24
N THR A 112 -8.84 7.49 4.40
CA THR A 112 -7.43 7.13 4.64
C THR A 112 -7.30 5.66 5.04
N PRO A 113 -6.25 4.97 4.57
CA PRO A 113 -6.00 3.58 4.92
C PRO A 113 -5.76 3.46 6.43
N GLN A 114 -6.33 2.42 7.03
CA GLN A 114 -6.18 2.07 8.43
C GLN A 114 -5.09 1.00 8.57
N HIS A 115 -3.91 1.41 9.03
CA HIS A 115 -2.84 0.47 9.32
C HIS A 115 -3.16 -0.35 10.58
N ALA A 116 -3.03 -1.66 10.48
CA ALA A 116 -3.28 -2.59 11.58
C ALA A 116 -1.98 -3.31 11.99
N VAL A 117 -1.86 -3.60 13.29
CA VAL A 117 -0.77 -4.41 13.85
C VAL A 117 -1.38 -5.51 14.71
N LEU A 118 -1.05 -6.76 14.41
CA LEU A 118 -1.49 -7.93 15.18
C LEU A 118 -0.32 -8.53 15.95
N LEU A 119 -0.40 -8.51 17.27
CA LEU A 119 0.66 -8.98 18.17
C LEU A 119 0.22 -10.23 18.93
N GLY A 120 1.13 -11.18 19.12
CA GLY A 120 0.87 -12.39 19.88
C GLY A 120 2.00 -13.41 19.77
N MET A 121 2.10 -14.31 20.76
CA MET A 121 3.07 -15.41 20.75
C MET A 121 2.80 -16.41 19.61
N SER A 122 3.76 -17.29 19.32
CA SER A 122 3.52 -18.42 18.41
C SER A 122 2.38 -19.29 18.94
N GLY A 123 1.51 -19.77 18.05
CA GLY A 123 0.31 -20.53 18.42
C GLY A 123 -0.88 -19.71 18.94
N ALA A 124 -0.76 -18.37 19.07
CA ALA A 124 -1.87 -17.51 19.53
C ALA A 124 -2.99 -17.30 18.49
N GLY A 125 -2.95 -17.97 17.34
CA GLY A 125 -3.97 -17.85 16.29
C GLY A 125 -3.81 -16.66 15.34
N LYS A 126 -2.67 -15.96 15.34
CA LYS A 126 -2.45 -14.77 14.49
C LYS A 126 -2.77 -15.00 13.01
N SER A 127 -2.18 -16.03 12.41
CA SER A 127 -2.38 -16.32 10.98
C SER A 127 -3.84 -16.68 10.68
N LEU A 128 -4.54 -17.35 11.60
CA LEU A 128 -5.97 -17.63 11.46
C LEU A 128 -6.79 -16.34 11.43
N THR A 129 -6.53 -15.42 12.37
CA THR A 129 -7.21 -14.12 12.41
C THR A 129 -6.95 -13.30 11.15
N VAL A 130 -5.73 -13.33 10.61
CA VAL A 130 -5.39 -12.61 9.38
C VAL A 130 -6.04 -13.27 8.16
N CYS A 131 -6.03 -14.61 8.04
CA CYS A 131 -6.75 -15.33 6.98
C CYS A 131 -8.24 -14.99 6.97
N ASP A 132 -8.86 -14.93 8.14
CA ASP A 132 -10.27 -14.54 8.29
C ASP A 132 -10.50 -13.11 7.80
N LEU A 133 -9.69 -12.14 8.27
CA LEU A 133 -9.77 -10.75 7.81
C LEU A 133 -9.61 -10.65 6.29
N LEU A 134 -8.59 -11.29 5.72
CA LEU A 134 -8.34 -11.31 4.28
C LEU A 134 -9.53 -11.90 3.52
N THR A 135 -10.12 -12.98 4.01
CA THR A 135 -11.27 -13.63 3.38
C THR A 135 -12.52 -12.75 3.41
N GLN A 136 -12.78 -12.06 4.53
CA GLN A 136 -13.91 -11.13 4.64
C GLN A 136 -13.72 -9.89 3.76
N THR A 137 -12.47 -9.45 3.57
CA THR A 137 -12.15 -8.20 2.88
C THR A 137 -11.74 -8.35 1.42
N GLU A 138 -11.54 -9.58 0.92
CA GLU A 138 -11.03 -9.86 -0.45
C GLU A 138 -11.81 -9.12 -1.55
N GLY A 139 -13.14 -9.09 -1.45
CA GLY A 139 -14.01 -8.48 -2.45
C GLY A 139 -13.90 -6.95 -2.55
N TYR A 140 -13.23 -6.30 -1.60
CA TYR A 140 -13.02 -4.85 -1.59
C TYR A 140 -11.72 -4.43 -2.28
N PHE A 141 -10.81 -5.37 -2.57
CA PHE A 141 -9.49 -5.08 -3.12
C PHE A 141 -9.32 -5.61 -4.55
N GLY A 142 -8.78 -4.77 -5.43
CA GLY A 142 -8.40 -5.17 -6.79
C GLY A 142 -7.14 -6.04 -6.82
N TYR A 143 -6.25 -5.89 -5.83
CA TYR A 143 -4.96 -6.57 -5.76
C TYR A 143 -4.50 -6.78 -4.32
N THR A 144 -4.01 -7.97 -4.00
CA THR A 144 -3.49 -8.34 -2.67
C THR A 144 -2.00 -8.70 -2.76
N VAL A 145 -1.17 -8.14 -1.87
CA VAL A 145 0.24 -8.56 -1.72
C VAL A 145 0.45 -9.16 -0.34
N ILE A 146 1.04 -10.35 -0.30
CA ILE A 146 1.44 -11.06 0.92
C ILE A 146 2.94 -11.28 0.86
N ILE A 147 3.62 -10.97 1.96
CA ILE A 147 5.03 -11.30 2.19
C ILE A 147 5.08 -12.00 3.54
N GLU A 148 5.43 -13.28 3.55
CA GLU A 148 5.49 -14.07 4.78
C GLU A 148 6.66 -15.05 4.81
N GLU A 149 6.85 -15.64 5.99
CA GLU A 149 7.73 -16.77 6.24
C GLU A 149 6.88 -17.87 6.91
N GLY A 150 6.84 -19.06 6.32
CA GLY A 150 6.16 -20.24 6.89
C GLY A 150 4.82 -20.61 6.26
N LEU A 151 4.47 -20.02 5.11
CA LEU A 151 3.39 -20.43 4.20
C LEU A 151 2.00 -20.52 4.84
N SER A 152 1.74 -19.71 5.87
CA SER A 152 0.49 -19.72 6.63
C SER A 152 -0.72 -19.28 5.78
N TYR A 153 -0.51 -18.45 4.78
CA TYR A 153 -1.55 -17.90 3.90
C TYR A 153 -1.70 -18.65 2.58
N GLY A 154 -0.98 -19.77 2.39
CA GLY A 154 -0.99 -20.51 1.12
C GLY A 154 -2.38 -21.01 0.69
N ILE A 155 -3.22 -21.43 1.65
CA ILE A 155 -4.60 -21.83 1.36
C ILE A 155 -5.42 -20.62 0.89
N TYR A 156 -5.33 -19.49 1.59
CA TYR A 156 -6.01 -18.26 1.17
C TYR A 156 -5.62 -17.87 -0.26
N THR A 157 -4.32 -17.89 -0.57
CA THR A 157 -3.83 -17.58 -1.92
C THR A 157 -4.47 -18.44 -3.00
N ALA A 158 -4.58 -19.76 -2.76
CA ALA A 158 -5.21 -20.67 -3.71
C ALA A 158 -6.72 -20.43 -3.92
N THR A 159 -7.37 -19.63 -3.07
CA THR A 159 -8.80 -19.29 -3.19
C THR A 159 -9.08 -17.98 -3.93
N VAL A 160 -8.08 -17.11 -4.09
CA VAL A 160 -8.29 -15.76 -4.67
C VAL A 160 -8.58 -15.81 -6.17
N GLU A 161 -7.85 -16.64 -6.92
CA GLU A 161 -8.07 -16.86 -8.35
C GLU A 161 -7.53 -18.22 -8.81
N GLU A 162 -8.02 -18.71 -9.95
CA GLU A 162 -7.57 -19.98 -10.51
C GLU A 162 -6.08 -19.93 -10.85
N GLY A 163 -5.31 -20.90 -10.32
CA GLY A 163 -3.86 -20.98 -10.53
C GLY A 163 -3.02 -20.10 -9.61
N ALA A 164 -3.63 -19.32 -8.71
CA ALA A 164 -2.89 -18.57 -7.71
C ALA A 164 -2.10 -19.50 -6.80
N ARG A 165 -0.81 -19.20 -6.64
CA ARG A 165 0.12 -19.97 -5.81
C ARG A 165 1.17 -19.05 -5.18
N PRO A 166 1.69 -19.40 -4.00
CA PRO A 166 2.83 -18.70 -3.43
C PRO A 166 4.05 -18.75 -4.35
N ILE A 167 4.78 -17.64 -4.39
CA ILE A 167 6.05 -17.42 -5.07
C ILE A 167 7.13 -17.74 -4.03
N ILE A 168 7.70 -18.93 -4.14
CA ILE A 168 8.70 -19.41 -3.18
C ILE A 168 10.07 -18.91 -3.61
N ILE A 169 10.66 -18.02 -2.81
CA ILE A 169 12.02 -17.54 -3.06
C ILE A 169 13.01 -18.54 -2.48
N HIS A 170 13.74 -19.23 -3.34
CA HIS A 170 14.76 -20.20 -2.99
C HIS A 170 16.09 -19.84 -3.68
N PRO A 171 17.25 -19.94 -3.01
CA PRO A 171 18.56 -19.62 -3.61
C PRO A 171 18.86 -20.43 -4.89
N ASP A 172 18.51 -21.71 -4.89
CA ASP A 172 18.65 -22.60 -6.07
C ASP A 172 17.39 -22.61 -6.97
N GLY A 173 16.49 -21.65 -6.79
CA GLY A 173 15.26 -21.54 -7.58
C GLY A 173 15.54 -21.10 -9.02
N ASP A 174 14.59 -21.39 -9.92
CA ASP A 174 14.62 -20.95 -11.31
C ASP A 174 13.91 -19.61 -11.54
N LEU A 175 13.39 -18.98 -10.48
CA LEU A 175 12.75 -17.68 -10.54
C LEU A 175 13.76 -16.60 -10.95
N THR A 176 13.31 -15.71 -11.83
CA THR A 176 14.05 -14.51 -12.23
C THR A 176 13.11 -13.31 -12.19
N ILE A 177 13.56 -12.26 -11.52
CA ILE A 177 12.90 -10.96 -11.39
C ILE A 177 13.86 -9.92 -11.95
N ASN A 178 13.60 -9.46 -13.16
CA ASN A 178 14.35 -8.35 -13.73
C ASN A 178 13.90 -7.05 -13.07
N TYR A 179 14.65 -6.55 -12.10
CA TYR A 179 14.36 -5.27 -11.43
C TYR A 179 14.58 -4.05 -12.35
N LEU A 180 15.18 -4.24 -13.53
CA LEU A 180 15.32 -3.21 -14.55
C LEU A 180 14.14 -3.18 -15.56
N ASP A 181 13.27 -4.18 -15.53
CA ASP A 181 12.07 -4.23 -16.37
C ASP A 181 10.97 -3.33 -15.77
N THR A 182 10.48 -2.36 -16.55
CA THR A 182 9.42 -1.43 -16.10
C THR A 182 8.01 -2.02 -16.23
N LYS A 183 7.87 -3.27 -16.69
CA LYS A 183 6.59 -3.99 -16.84
C LYS A 183 5.57 -3.25 -17.70
N GLY A 184 6.04 -2.60 -18.76
CA GLY A 184 5.21 -1.81 -19.67
C GLY A 184 4.81 -0.44 -19.13
N LEU A 185 5.47 0.03 -18.05
CA LEU A 185 5.35 1.40 -17.56
C LEU A 185 6.49 2.28 -18.10
N PRO A 186 6.31 3.61 -18.15
CA PRO A 186 7.42 4.53 -18.45
C PRO A 186 8.53 4.43 -17.40
N LEU A 187 9.78 4.69 -17.81
CA LEU A 187 10.91 4.78 -16.88
C LEU A 187 10.78 6.03 -15.99
N THR A 188 10.69 5.84 -14.67
CA THR A 188 10.54 6.91 -13.68
C THR A 188 11.79 7.11 -12.82
N SER A 189 11.86 8.25 -12.12
CA SER A 189 12.88 8.48 -11.10
C SER A 189 12.81 7.44 -9.97
N ASP A 190 11.60 7.02 -9.61
CA ASP A 190 11.37 6.09 -8.50
C ASP A 190 11.84 4.68 -8.87
N HIS A 191 11.64 4.26 -10.13
CA HIS A 191 12.20 3.01 -10.65
C HIS A 191 13.73 3.02 -10.60
N LEU A 192 14.36 4.09 -11.06
CA LEU A 192 15.82 4.25 -11.00
C LEU A 192 16.34 4.26 -9.56
N SER A 193 15.61 4.92 -8.65
CA SER A 193 15.94 4.98 -7.22
C SER A 193 15.82 3.59 -6.57
N ALA A 194 14.75 2.85 -6.84
CA ALA A 194 14.53 1.50 -6.34
C ALA A 194 15.61 0.53 -6.86
N ALA A 195 15.90 0.56 -8.17
CA ALA A 195 16.97 -0.24 -8.75
C ALA A 195 18.35 0.10 -8.13
N THR A 196 18.64 1.39 -7.94
CA THR A 196 19.87 1.84 -7.27
C THR A 196 19.95 1.33 -5.83
N ALA A 197 18.86 1.44 -5.07
CA ALA A 197 18.81 0.99 -3.68
C ALA A 197 19.00 -0.53 -3.57
N LEU A 198 18.39 -1.31 -4.46
CA LEU A 198 18.56 -2.76 -4.51
C LEU A 198 20.02 -3.13 -4.78
N VAL A 199 20.64 -2.55 -5.81
CA VAL A 199 22.04 -2.80 -6.16
C VAL A 199 22.98 -2.33 -5.03
N ALA A 200 22.67 -1.21 -4.37
CA ALA A 200 23.43 -0.74 -3.21
C ALA A 200 23.33 -1.71 -2.01
N ARG A 201 22.22 -2.44 -1.85
CA ARG A 201 22.08 -3.50 -0.84
C ARG A 201 22.87 -4.76 -1.22
N MET A 202 22.90 -5.12 -2.50
CA MET A 202 23.64 -6.29 -3.01
C MET A 202 25.15 -6.22 -2.71
N ILE A 203 25.73 -5.02 -2.72
CA ILE A 203 27.17 -4.80 -2.40
C ILE A 203 27.46 -4.61 -0.90
N GLY A 204 26.43 -4.70 -0.05
CA GLY A 204 26.55 -4.52 1.39
C GLY A 204 26.68 -3.06 1.85
N THR A 205 26.68 -2.87 3.17
CA THR A 205 26.76 -1.55 3.80
C THR A 205 28.19 -1.20 4.20
N SER A 206 28.63 0.01 3.86
CA SER A 206 29.86 0.60 4.41
C SER A 206 29.60 1.23 5.79
N ALA A 207 30.55 1.09 6.71
CA ALA A 207 30.50 1.79 8.01
C ALA A 207 30.74 3.31 7.87
N GLN A 208 31.37 3.73 6.76
CA GLN A 208 31.56 5.14 6.42
C GLN A 208 30.42 5.63 5.53
N GLU A 209 29.67 6.62 6.01
CA GLU A 209 28.51 7.21 5.33
C GLU A 209 28.91 7.85 3.99
N ASP A 210 29.99 8.65 3.96
CA ASP A 210 30.49 9.28 2.73
C ASP A 210 30.80 8.24 1.63
N LYS A 211 31.42 7.12 2.01
CA LYS A 211 31.72 6.01 1.08
C LYS A 211 30.43 5.35 0.58
N GLN A 212 29.43 5.22 1.44
CA GLN A 212 28.12 4.66 1.05
C GLN A 212 27.39 5.58 0.07
N MET A 213 27.38 6.89 0.34
CA MET A 213 26.76 7.90 -0.53
C MET A 213 27.43 7.93 -1.90
N LEU A 214 28.77 7.89 -1.95
CA LEU A 214 29.53 7.86 -3.20
C LEU A 214 29.24 6.60 -4.03
N ARG A 215 29.23 5.41 -3.39
CA ARG A 215 28.87 4.15 -4.06
C ARG A 215 27.46 4.22 -4.63
N GLN A 216 26.50 4.74 -3.88
CA GLN A 216 25.11 4.87 -4.34
C GLN A 216 25.00 5.83 -5.55
N ALA A 217 25.74 6.94 -5.54
CA ALA A 217 25.80 7.86 -6.68
C ALA A 217 26.43 7.23 -7.93
N GLN A 218 27.50 6.45 -7.75
CA GLN A 218 28.15 5.69 -8.83
C GLN A 218 27.20 4.65 -9.44
N ILE A 219 26.51 3.88 -8.59
CA ILE A 219 25.49 2.91 -9.04
C ILE A 219 24.39 3.62 -9.85
N ALA A 220 23.85 4.73 -9.33
CA ALA A 220 22.81 5.49 -10.01
C ALA A 220 23.29 5.99 -11.39
N LYS A 221 24.53 6.46 -11.50
CA LYS A 221 25.15 6.89 -12.76
C LYS A 221 25.20 5.74 -13.78
N TYR A 222 25.70 4.58 -13.38
CA TYR A 222 25.84 3.42 -14.26
C TYR A 222 24.49 2.80 -14.66
N ILE A 223 23.51 2.79 -13.76
CA ILE A 223 22.13 2.39 -14.12
C ILE A 223 21.57 3.35 -15.18
N ASN A 224 21.75 4.67 -15.03
CA ASN A 224 21.29 5.63 -16.04
C ASN A 224 21.99 5.44 -17.39
N LEU A 225 23.29 5.18 -17.38
CA LEU A 225 24.07 4.90 -18.59
C LEU A 225 23.57 3.63 -19.29
N LEU A 226 23.32 2.57 -18.52
CA LEU A 226 22.79 1.30 -19.02
C LEU A 226 21.43 1.47 -19.71
N TYR A 227 20.51 2.24 -19.12
CA TYR A 227 19.24 2.56 -19.78
C TYR A 227 19.46 3.42 -21.03
N GLU A 228 20.39 4.36 -21.02
CA GLU A 228 20.70 5.16 -22.20
C GLU A 228 21.19 4.27 -23.35
N ASP A 229 22.14 3.38 -23.10
CA ASP A 229 22.67 2.45 -24.09
C ASP A 229 21.57 1.52 -24.64
N ALA A 230 20.74 0.96 -23.75
CA ALA A 230 19.60 0.13 -24.12
C ALA A 230 18.61 0.89 -25.02
N PHE A 231 18.29 2.14 -24.71
CA PHE A 231 17.44 2.98 -25.53
C PHE A 231 18.08 3.31 -26.89
N GLN A 232 19.36 3.65 -26.92
CA GLN A 232 20.06 3.96 -28.18
C GLN A 232 20.06 2.74 -29.11
N ASP A 233 20.28 1.54 -28.60
CA ASP A 233 20.25 0.32 -29.40
C ASP A 233 18.84 -0.08 -29.84
N TRP A 234 17.84 0.10 -28.97
CA TRP A 234 16.45 -0.13 -29.31
C TRP A 234 15.95 0.84 -30.39
N SER A 235 16.26 2.14 -30.24
CA SER A 235 15.82 3.20 -31.14
C SER A 235 16.42 3.09 -32.54
N LYS A 236 17.66 2.60 -32.68
CA LYS A 236 18.27 2.26 -33.98
C LYS A 236 17.50 1.16 -34.73
N LYS A 237 17.00 0.15 -34.00
CA LYS A 237 16.26 -0.98 -34.57
C LYS A 237 14.80 -0.62 -34.91
N ARG A 238 14.21 0.33 -34.20
CA ARG A 238 12.78 0.71 -34.29
C ARG A 238 12.56 2.19 -34.57
N HIS A 239 13.33 2.75 -35.50
CA HIS A 239 13.28 4.18 -35.84
C HIS A 239 11.87 4.65 -36.24
N ASN A 240 11.12 3.80 -36.93
CA ASN A 240 9.73 4.04 -37.34
C ASN A 240 8.76 4.18 -36.16
N GLN A 241 9.01 3.54 -35.03
CA GLN A 241 8.13 3.61 -33.85
C GLN A 241 8.35 4.86 -33.00
N LEU A 242 9.54 5.49 -33.10
CA LEU A 242 9.88 6.66 -32.28
C LEU A 242 8.94 7.85 -32.53
N LEU A 243 8.47 8.02 -33.76
CA LEU A 243 7.53 9.11 -34.08
C LEU A 243 6.19 8.91 -33.39
N ASP A 244 5.70 7.66 -33.33
CA ASP A 244 4.45 7.34 -32.64
C ASP A 244 4.59 7.46 -31.12
N ILE A 245 5.74 7.07 -30.57
CA ILE A 245 6.05 7.26 -29.14
C ILE A 245 6.17 8.74 -28.80
N ALA A 246 6.80 9.55 -29.66
CA ALA A 246 6.85 10.99 -29.47
C ALA A 246 5.46 11.62 -29.53
N ARG A 247 4.57 11.14 -30.42
CA ARG A 247 3.17 11.57 -30.48
C ARG A 247 2.45 11.20 -29.19
N HIS A 248 2.67 10.00 -28.66
CA HIS A 248 2.09 9.57 -27.39
C HIS A 248 2.62 10.41 -26.21
N ALA A 249 3.93 10.68 -26.13
CA ALA A 249 4.50 11.53 -25.09
C ALA A 249 3.92 12.95 -25.12
N LEU A 250 3.80 13.54 -26.31
CA LEU A 250 3.14 14.83 -26.50
C LEU A 250 1.67 14.80 -26.04
N ALA A 251 0.95 13.73 -26.39
CA ALA A 251 -0.43 13.53 -25.96
C ALA A 251 -0.55 13.46 -24.43
N LEU A 252 0.32 12.70 -23.76
CA LEU A 252 0.35 12.61 -22.30
C LEU A 252 0.66 13.97 -21.66
N GLN A 253 1.59 14.74 -22.21
CA GLN A 253 1.91 16.09 -21.70
C GLN A 253 0.70 17.04 -21.82
N ARG A 254 -0.06 16.96 -22.92
CA ARG A 254 -1.29 17.73 -23.12
C ARG A 254 -2.42 17.24 -22.24
N PHE A 255 -2.59 15.93 -22.10
CA PHE A 255 -3.59 15.31 -21.24
C PHE A 255 -3.38 15.70 -19.78
N ARG A 256 -2.12 15.66 -19.30
CA ARG A 256 -1.74 16.09 -17.95
C ARG A 256 -2.13 17.54 -17.68
N SER A 257 -1.86 18.44 -18.61
CA SER A 257 -2.15 19.87 -18.40
C SER A 257 -3.64 20.21 -18.53
N GLN A 258 -4.43 19.41 -19.25
CA GLN A 258 -5.85 19.67 -19.50
C GLN A 258 -6.80 18.94 -18.55
N ARG A 259 -6.45 17.74 -18.08
CA ARG A 259 -7.39 16.82 -17.41
C ARG A 259 -6.93 16.33 -16.04
N MET A 260 -5.65 16.39 -15.73
CA MET A 260 -5.14 15.91 -14.45
C MET A 260 -5.12 17.01 -13.39
N PRO A 261 -5.29 16.69 -12.09
CA PRO A 261 -5.17 17.66 -11.02
C PRO A 261 -3.74 18.23 -10.91
N PRO A 262 -3.57 19.45 -10.36
CA PRO A 262 -2.26 20.01 -10.10
C PRO A 262 -1.42 19.07 -9.22
N GLY A 263 -0.20 18.78 -9.65
CA GLY A 263 0.72 17.87 -8.93
C GLY A 263 0.70 16.43 -9.41
N ALA A 264 -0.25 16.03 -10.27
CA ALA A 264 -0.30 14.68 -10.83
C ALA A 264 1.03 14.30 -11.50
N THR A 265 1.51 13.08 -11.29
CA THR A 265 2.79 12.60 -11.82
C THR A 265 2.67 12.13 -13.28
N THR A 266 3.81 11.95 -13.95
CA THR A 266 3.83 11.37 -15.31
C THR A 266 3.31 9.93 -15.33
N LEU A 267 3.56 9.16 -14.26
CA LEU A 267 3.11 7.78 -14.14
C LEU A 267 1.59 7.70 -13.97
N GLU A 268 1.01 8.54 -13.10
CA GLU A 268 -0.45 8.66 -12.95
C GLU A 268 -1.11 9.07 -14.27
N THR A 269 -0.52 10.05 -14.96
CA THR A 269 -1.02 10.49 -16.28
C THR A 269 -1.02 9.33 -17.28
N PHE A 270 0.04 8.52 -17.31
CA PHE A 270 0.13 7.36 -18.19
C PHE A 270 -0.91 6.29 -17.83
N ALA A 271 -1.07 5.99 -16.54
CA ALA A 271 -2.05 5.02 -16.06
C ALA A 271 -3.50 5.45 -16.39
N ASP A 272 -3.87 6.70 -16.07
CA ASP A 272 -5.20 7.24 -16.39
C ASP A 272 -5.47 7.26 -17.90
N PHE A 273 -4.48 7.65 -18.70
CA PHE A 273 -4.61 7.65 -20.16
C PHE A 273 -4.79 6.22 -20.69
N ARG A 274 -3.98 5.26 -20.21
CA ARG A 274 -4.09 3.84 -20.56
C ARG A 274 -5.48 3.29 -20.24
N ASP A 275 -5.96 3.55 -19.03
CA ASP A 275 -7.22 3.00 -18.53
C ASP A 275 -8.41 3.61 -19.29
N GLN A 276 -8.34 4.89 -19.69
CA GLN A 276 -9.32 5.52 -20.59
C GLN A 276 -9.20 5.06 -22.05
N ALA A 277 -7.99 4.73 -22.50
CA ALA A 277 -7.74 4.21 -23.84
C ALA A 277 -8.25 2.76 -24.03
N GLY A 278 -8.64 2.07 -22.97
CA GLY A 278 -9.23 0.73 -23.01
C GLY A 278 -8.22 -0.42 -22.87
N PRO A 279 -8.67 -1.69 -22.89
CA PRO A 279 -7.86 -2.87 -22.55
C PRO A 279 -6.78 -3.24 -23.59
N GLY A 280 -6.48 -2.35 -24.53
CA GLY A 280 -5.32 -2.52 -25.40
C GLY A 280 -4.05 -2.36 -24.57
N PRO A 281 -3.13 -3.35 -24.57
CA PRO A 281 -1.80 -3.10 -24.07
C PRO A 281 -1.21 -1.92 -24.85
N ILE A 282 -0.74 -0.89 -24.17
CA ILE A 282 0.20 0.08 -24.76
C ILE A 282 1.45 -0.66 -25.31
N GLN A 283 1.64 -1.94 -24.92
CA GLN A 283 2.63 -2.88 -25.44
C GLN A 283 2.40 -3.33 -26.91
N SER A 284 1.23 -3.09 -27.50
CA SER A 284 0.97 -3.46 -28.90
C SER A 284 1.54 -2.40 -29.85
N THR A 285 2.56 -2.78 -30.59
CA THR A 285 3.16 -2.07 -31.74
C THR A 285 2.18 -1.86 -32.92
N THR A 286 0.88 -2.03 -32.70
CA THR A 286 -0.17 -1.83 -33.69
C THR A 286 -1.31 -1.04 -33.06
N GLN A 287 -1.89 -0.09 -33.79
CA GLN A 287 -3.09 0.66 -33.39
C GLN A 287 -4.31 -0.24 -33.06
N ALA A 288 -4.20 -1.57 -33.24
CA ALA A 288 -5.19 -2.55 -32.86
C ALA A 288 -5.26 -2.67 -31.33
N GLY A 289 -6.24 -1.98 -30.74
CA GLY A 289 -6.57 -2.09 -29.31
C GLY A 289 -6.85 -0.77 -28.61
N LEU A 290 -6.54 0.38 -29.25
CA LEU A 290 -6.89 1.69 -28.71
C LEU A 290 -8.38 1.98 -28.90
N SER A 291 -9.00 2.59 -27.89
CA SER A 291 -10.36 3.11 -28.01
C SER A 291 -10.43 4.19 -29.10
N PRO A 292 -11.60 4.36 -29.77
CA PRO A 292 -11.77 5.42 -30.78
C PRO A 292 -11.36 6.80 -30.27
N TRP A 293 -11.66 7.09 -28.99
CA TRP A 293 -11.24 8.32 -28.32
C TRP A 293 -9.72 8.48 -28.30
N ALA A 294 -8.95 7.44 -27.95
CA ALA A 294 -7.50 7.52 -27.88
C ALA A 294 -6.88 7.70 -29.26
N THR A 295 -7.42 7.03 -30.29
CA THR A 295 -6.99 7.21 -31.68
C THR A 295 -7.23 8.64 -32.15
N GLU A 296 -8.42 9.19 -31.92
CA GLU A 296 -8.76 10.59 -32.25
C GLU A 296 -7.88 11.59 -31.49
N TYR A 297 -7.65 11.35 -30.19
CA TYR A 297 -6.83 12.22 -29.36
C TYR A 297 -5.36 12.21 -29.79
N LEU A 298 -4.82 11.08 -30.24
CA LEU A 298 -3.46 11.03 -30.79
C LEU A 298 -3.39 11.71 -32.17
N ALA A 299 -4.42 11.54 -33.00
CA ALA A 299 -4.47 12.08 -34.36
C ALA A 299 -4.55 13.62 -34.43
N GLN A 300 -4.94 14.29 -33.34
CA GLN A 300 -5.01 15.76 -33.30
C GLN A 300 -3.64 16.45 -33.40
N PHE A 301 -2.54 15.72 -33.15
CA PHE A 301 -1.19 16.29 -33.16
C PHE A 301 -0.53 16.14 -34.53
N SER A 302 -0.14 17.27 -35.12
CA SER A 302 0.49 17.30 -36.44
C SER A 302 1.89 16.68 -36.40
N GLU A 303 2.33 16.08 -37.53
CA GLU A 303 3.66 15.48 -37.64
C GLU A 303 4.79 16.49 -37.37
N ALA A 304 4.61 17.75 -37.79
CA ALA A 304 5.57 18.82 -37.55
C ALA A 304 5.75 19.12 -36.05
N GLU A 305 4.65 19.12 -35.28
CA GLU A 305 4.70 19.31 -33.82
C GLU A 305 5.38 18.13 -33.12
N VAL A 306 5.04 16.90 -33.55
CA VAL A 306 5.65 15.68 -33.00
C VAL A 306 7.15 15.63 -33.26
N LEU A 307 7.60 15.97 -34.48
CA LEU A 307 9.02 16.03 -34.82
C LEU A 307 9.77 17.09 -34.02
N ARG A 308 9.14 18.25 -33.78
CA ARG A 308 9.70 19.29 -32.91
C ARG A 308 9.83 18.79 -31.48
N PHE A 309 8.81 18.11 -30.97
CA PHE A 309 8.80 17.53 -29.62
C PHE A 309 9.88 16.45 -29.44
N LEU A 310 10.08 15.60 -30.45
CA LEU A 310 11.11 14.57 -30.43
C LEU A 310 12.53 15.15 -30.39
N LYS A 311 12.77 16.26 -31.12
CA LYS A 311 14.11 16.87 -31.27
C LYS A 311 14.47 17.89 -30.20
N ASP A 312 13.50 18.43 -29.46
CA ASP A 312 13.76 19.42 -28.41
C ASP A 312 14.47 18.74 -27.22
N PRO A 313 15.67 19.22 -26.81
CA PRO A 313 16.40 18.65 -25.68
C PRO A 313 15.59 18.61 -24.38
N LYS A 314 14.62 19.52 -24.18
CA LYS A 314 13.79 19.57 -22.97
C LYS A 314 12.78 18.42 -22.89
N THR A 315 12.30 17.92 -24.03
CA THR A 315 11.25 16.90 -24.12
C THR A 315 11.75 15.55 -24.62
N SER A 316 12.94 15.51 -25.24
CA SER A 316 13.57 14.27 -25.71
C SER A 316 13.71 13.20 -24.63
N LYS A 317 14.01 13.60 -23.38
CA LYS A 317 14.07 12.70 -22.22
C LYS A 317 12.71 12.09 -21.86
N GLU A 318 11.62 12.83 -22.06
CA GLU A 318 10.26 12.31 -21.83
C GLU A 318 9.92 11.22 -22.85
N VAL A 319 10.27 11.43 -24.13
CA VAL A 319 10.11 10.41 -25.18
C VAL A 319 10.95 9.18 -24.87
N ARG A 320 12.21 9.37 -24.48
CA ARG A 320 13.11 8.28 -24.07
C ARG A 320 12.50 7.45 -22.94
N ASN A 321 12.03 8.11 -21.88
CA ASN A 321 11.46 7.43 -20.72
C ASN A 321 10.16 6.69 -21.06
N LEU A 322 9.32 7.27 -21.93
CA LEU A 322 8.11 6.60 -22.42
C LEU A 322 8.42 5.39 -23.30
N ALA A 323 9.52 5.41 -24.06
CA ALA A 323 9.88 4.30 -24.92
C ALA A 323 10.05 2.97 -24.18
N PHE A 324 10.47 2.98 -22.90
CA PHE A 324 10.54 1.77 -22.08
C PHE A 324 9.20 1.10 -21.84
N ALA A 325 8.07 1.82 -21.94
CA ALA A 325 6.75 1.18 -21.92
C ALA A 325 6.48 0.27 -23.13
N TYR A 326 7.29 0.40 -24.20
CA TYR A 326 7.19 -0.34 -25.46
C TYR A 326 8.27 -1.42 -25.63
N PHE A 327 9.13 -1.60 -24.63
CA PHE A 327 10.12 -2.66 -24.62
C PHE A 327 9.43 -4.00 -24.38
N THR A 328 9.87 -5.07 -25.06
CA THR A 328 9.54 -6.43 -24.63
C THR A 328 10.42 -6.81 -23.42
N PRO A 329 10.01 -7.79 -22.60
CA PRO A 329 10.78 -8.21 -21.42
C PRO A 329 12.25 -8.58 -21.72
N GLU A 330 12.54 -9.06 -22.92
CA GLU A 330 13.88 -9.45 -23.40
C GLU A 330 14.73 -8.26 -23.88
N GLU A 331 14.11 -7.10 -24.11
CA GLU A 331 14.80 -5.89 -24.57
C GLU A 331 15.32 -5.04 -23.40
N PHE A 332 14.83 -5.29 -22.18
CA PHE A 332 15.35 -4.63 -21.00
C PHE A 332 16.78 -5.07 -20.68
N PRO A 333 17.63 -4.17 -20.18
CA PRO A 333 18.93 -4.55 -19.69
C PRO A 333 18.82 -5.54 -18.53
N THR A 334 19.86 -6.35 -18.35
CA THR A 334 19.97 -7.36 -17.29
C THR A 334 20.99 -6.95 -16.25
N HIS A 335 20.98 -7.64 -15.10
CA HIS A 335 21.97 -7.42 -14.05
C HIS A 335 23.40 -7.71 -14.54
N ARG A 336 23.59 -8.77 -15.35
CA ARG A 336 24.86 -9.05 -16.03
C ARG A 336 25.36 -7.86 -16.83
N MET A 337 24.50 -7.23 -17.63
CA MET A 337 24.88 -6.07 -18.45
C MET A 337 25.32 -4.88 -17.60
N LEU A 338 24.68 -4.64 -16.45
CA LEU A 338 25.14 -3.63 -15.49
C LEU A 338 26.54 -3.95 -14.96
N GLN A 339 26.75 -5.19 -14.53
CA GLN A 339 28.04 -5.64 -14.01
C GLN A 339 29.15 -5.49 -15.06
N GLU A 340 28.88 -5.92 -16.29
CA GLU A 340 29.83 -5.84 -17.41
C GLU A 340 30.14 -4.40 -17.79
N LEU A 341 29.13 -3.52 -17.84
CA LEU A 341 29.32 -2.10 -18.09
C LEU A 341 30.26 -1.47 -17.05
N MET A 342 30.07 -1.78 -15.77
CA MET A 342 30.94 -1.28 -14.70
C MET A 342 32.35 -1.89 -14.76
N MET A 343 32.48 -3.13 -15.22
CA MET A 343 33.77 -3.81 -15.33
C MET A 343 34.60 -3.37 -16.54
N LEU A 344 33.94 -3.15 -17.69
CA LEU A 344 34.59 -2.88 -18.98
C LEU A 344 34.80 -1.39 -19.24
N ASP A 345 33.89 -0.54 -18.77
CA ASP A 345 33.99 0.92 -18.96
C ASP A 345 34.02 1.73 -17.64
N PRO A 346 34.97 1.43 -16.72
CA PRO A 346 35.18 2.27 -15.55
C PRO A 346 35.89 3.57 -15.96
N MET A 347 35.13 4.66 -16.05
CA MET A 347 35.60 5.97 -16.50
C MET A 347 36.10 6.84 -15.34
N GLY A 348 37.27 7.46 -15.52
CA GLY A 348 37.78 8.53 -14.65
C GLY A 348 38.57 8.08 -13.42
N ALA A 349 38.74 8.99 -12.45
CA ALA A 349 39.53 8.78 -11.24
C ALA A 349 38.91 7.77 -10.24
N GLU A 350 37.67 7.35 -10.48
CA GLU A 350 36.90 6.46 -9.62
C GLU A 350 36.95 4.98 -10.08
N ARG A 351 37.80 4.68 -11.06
CA ARG A 351 37.90 3.36 -11.70
C ARG A 351 37.99 2.20 -10.70
N ASP A 352 38.85 2.31 -9.69
CA ASP A 352 39.07 1.24 -8.73
C ASP A 352 37.81 0.96 -7.88
N GLN A 353 37.06 2.01 -7.54
CA GLN A 353 35.81 1.87 -6.78
C GLN A 353 34.70 1.24 -7.63
N ILE A 354 34.62 1.61 -8.91
CA ILE A 354 33.65 1.04 -9.85
C ILE A 354 33.95 -0.46 -10.06
N MET A 355 35.23 -0.82 -10.21
CA MET A 355 35.66 -2.23 -10.28
C MET A 355 35.37 -3.00 -8.99
N GLU A 356 35.55 -2.37 -7.81
CA GLU A 356 35.15 -2.94 -6.51
C GLU A 356 33.66 -3.24 -6.49
N ILE A 357 32.81 -2.29 -6.90
CA ILE A 357 31.35 -2.48 -6.99
C ILE A 357 31.04 -3.62 -7.98
N ALA A 358 31.60 -3.59 -9.19
CA ALA A 358 31.36 -4.62 -10.21
C ALA A 358 31.75 -6.03 -9.73
N THR A 359 32.82 -6.14 -8.93
CA THR A 359 33.25 -7.40 -8.32
C THR A 359 32.24 -7.90 -7.29
N LEU A 360 31.68 -7.00 -6.47
CA LEU A 360 30.67 -7.32 -5.47
C LEU A 360 29.30 -7.69 -6.08
N LEU A 361 29.03 -7.27 -7.32
CA LEU A 361 27.83 -7.66 -8.07
C LEU A 361 27.96 -9.04 -8.73
N LEU A 362 29.18 -9.54 -8.95
CA LEU A 362 29.39 -10.82 -9.64
C LEU A 362 28.62 -12.01 -9.03
N PRO A 363 28.54 -12.19 -7.70
CA PRO A 363 27.77 -13.27 -7.09
C PRO A 363 26.26 -13.23 -7.37
N TRP A 364 25.72 -12.07 -7.76
CA TRP A 364 24.29 -11.85 -8.07
C TRP A 364 23.96 -12.03 -9.55
N CYS A 365 24.96 -12.33 -10.39
CA CYS A 365 24.76 -12.74 -11.77
C CYS A 365 24.25 -14.18 -11.83
N ARG A 366 23.64 -14.57 -12.94
CA ARG A 366 23.00 -15.89 -13.13
C ARG A 366 23.94 -17.07 -12.90
N ASP A 367 25.23 -16.90 -13.18
CA ASP A 367 26.31 -17.87 -12.98
C ASP A 367 27.03 -17.72 -11.62
N GLY A 368 26.59 -16.77 -10.80
CA GLY A 368 27.11 -16.50 -9.46
C GLY A 368 26.47 -17.33 -8.35
N ASN A 369 26.91 -17.09 -7.12
CA ASN A 369 26.51 -17.85 -5.93
C ASN A 369 25.04 -17.71 -5.53
N TYR A 370 24.35 -16.64 -5.97
CA TYR A 370 22.95 -16.37 -5.63
C TYR A 370 21.97 -16.74 -6.75
N GLY A 371 22.44 -17.46 -7.77
CA GLY A 371 21.61 -17.95 -8.87
C GLY A 371 21.04 -16.85 -9.76
N SER A 372 19.96 -17.17 -10.49
CA SER A 372 19.37 -16.29 -11.50
C SER A 372 18.28 -15.35 -10.99
N LEU A 373 18.15 -15.17 -9.66
CA LEU A 373 17.02 -14.44 -9.07
C LEU A 373 16.87 -13.01 -9.63
N PHE A 374 17.97 -12.30 -9.86
CA PHE A 374 17.95 -10.92 -10.35
C PHE A 374 18.58 -10.74 -11.73
N ASP A 375 19.00 -11.83 -12.39
CA ASP A 375 19.74 -11.76 -13.65
C ASP A 375 19.09 -12.57 -14.78
N GLY A 376 18.46 -11.84 -15.71
CA GLY A 376 17.79 -12.37 -16.88
C GLY A 376 16.42 -11.72 -17.11
N THR A 377 15.63 -12.30 -18.00
CA THR A 377 14.24 -11.89 -18.25
C THR A 377 13.34 -12.42 -17.13
N SER A 378 12.39 -11.59 -16.70
CA SER A 378 11.46 -12.02 -15.66
C SER A 378 10.60 -13.20 -16.14
N ASN A 379 10.49 -14.25 -15.32
CA ASN A 379 9.66 -15.42 -15.62
C ASN A 379 8.46 -15.57 -14.66
N LEU A 380 8.23 -14.55 -13.84
CA LEU A 380 7.13 -14.46 -12.90
C LEU A 380 6.12 -13.39 -13.34
N SER A 381 4.83 -13.71 -13.28
CA SER A 381 3.75 -12.73 -13.44
C SER A 381 3.27 -12.23 -12.09
N LEU A 382 3.10 -10.91 -11.99
CA LEU A 382 2.53 -10.22 -10.82
C LEU A 382 1.23 -9.47 -11.18
N THR A 383 0.60 -9.81 -12.32
CA THR A 383 -0.58 -9.11 -12.84
C THR A 383 -1.91 -9.74 -12.43
N GLY A 384 -1.87 -10.83 -11.67
CA GLY A 384 -3.06 -11.48 -11.12
C GLY A 384 -3.69 -10.63 -10.00
N ARG A 385 -4.73 -11.17 -9.35
CA ARG A 385 -5.37 -10.50 -8.19
C ARG A 385 -4.56 -10.65 -6.90
N ILE A 386 -3.57 -11.55 -6.86
CA ILE A 386 -2.70 -11.75 -5.70
C ILE A 386 -1.24 -12.02 -6.10
N ALA A 387 -0.31 -11.44 -5.33
CA ALA A 387 1.08 -11.87 -5.27
C ALA A 387 1.45 -12.24 -3.84
N HIS A 388 1.82 -13.50 -3.62
CA HIS A 388 2.20 -14.01 -2.31
C HIS A 388 3.65 -14.47 -2.37
N PHE A 389 4.57 -13.76 -1.72
CA PHE A 389 5.97 -14.12 -1.58
C PHE A 389 6.20 -14.92 -0.29
N GLU A 390 6.78 -16.11 -0.43
CA GLU A 390 7.25 -16.96 0.67
C GLU A 390 8.78 -16.83 0.78
N LEU A 391 9.25 -16.41 1.96
CA LEU A 391 10.66 -16.11 2.22
C LEU A 391 11.36 -17.12 3.15
N GLY A 392 10.66 -18.11 3.70
CA GLY A 392 11.18 -19.03 4.73
C GLY A 392 12.30 -19.98 4.27
N TYR A 393 12.63 -19.99 2.98
CA TYR A 393 13.75 -20.75 2.42
C TYR A 393 15.01 -19.89 2.19
N ILE A 394 14.96 -18.60 2.50
CA ILE A 394 16.14 -17.74 2.50
C ILE A 394 16.93 -18.06 3.78
N PRO A 395 18.21 -18.48 3.68
CA PRO A 395 19.02 -18.76 4.85
C PRO A 395 19.13 -17.53 5.76
N GLU A 396 18.99 -17.71 7.08
CA GLU A 396 19.35 -16.67 8.04
C GLU A 396 20.86 -16.40 7.93
N SER A 397 21.22 -15.14 7.64
CA SER A 397 22.60 -14.67 7.45
C SER A 397 23.28 -14.26 8.76
#